data_AF-L8M345-F1
#
_entry.id   AF-L8M345-F1
#
_cell.length_a   1.000
_cell.length_b   1.000
_cell.length_c   1.000
_cell.angle_alpha   90.00
_cell.angle_beta   90.00
_cell.angle_gamma   90.00
#
_symmetry.space_group_name_H-M   'P 1'
#
loop_
_entity.id
_entity.type
_entity.pdbx_description
1 polymer ?
#
loop_
_entity_poly.entity_id
_entity_poly.type
_entity_poly.pdbx_seq_one_letter_code
_entity_poly.pdbx_strand_id
1 'polypeptide(L)'
;MTEESESTKENFLYPTSKYYGEFTPQNLVFNSNLQQFAQTVSYICSLESNGKLTPHEAYEAIRKSYKELRKSKKELLDNTDFRPEDS
;
A
#
# COMPACT_ATOMS: atom_id res chain seq x y z
N MET A 1 19.71 21.36 -8.33
CA MET A 1 20.30 20.05 -8.68
C MET A 1 20.15 19.00 -7.55
N THR A 2 19.21 19.16 -6.62
CA THR A 2 18.99 18.19 -5.52
C THR A 2 17.79 17.25 -5.78
N GLU A 3 16.81 17.69 -6.57
CA GLU A 3 15.53 16.98 -6.77
C GLU A 3 15.63 15.69 -7.62
N GLU A 4 16.52 15.62 -8.62
CA GLU A 4 16.71 14.39 -9.42
C GLU A 4 17.26 13.21 -8.59
N SER A 5 18.04 13.51 -7.55
CA SER A 5 18.70 12.49 -6.73
C SER A 5 17.76 11.78 -5.76
N GLU A 6 16.71 12.47 -5.28
CA GLU A 6 15.71 11.90 -4.36
C GLU A 6 14.74 10.99 -5.10
N SER A 7 14.24 11.41 -6.27
CA SER A 7 13.37 10.58 -7.10
C SER A 7 14.03 9.26 -7.50
N THR A 8 15.34 9.27 -7.78
CA THR A 8 16.09 8.05 -8.12
C THR A 8 16.18 7.08 -6.95
N LYS A 9 16.39 7.57 -5.72
CA LYS A 9 16.44 6.73 -4.51
C LYS A 9 15.08 6.15 -4.17
N GLU A 10 14.03 6.96 -4.23
CA GLU A 10 12.67 6.49 -3.99
C GLU A 10 12.28 5.41 -5.00
N ASN A 11 12.57 5.60 -6.29
CA ASN A 11 12.31 4.58 -7.31
C ASN A 11 13.11 3.27 -7.10
N PHE A 12 14.33 3.37 -6.54
CA PHE A 12 15.15 2.20 -6.22
C PHE A 12 14.63 1.44 -5.00
N LEU A 13 14.26 2.16 -3.94
CA LEU A 13 13.78 1.56 -2.68
C LEU A 13 12.33 1.07 -2.80
N TYR A 14 11.54 1.70 -3.66
CA TYR A 14 10.11 1.48 -3.83
C TYR A 14 9.76 1.23 -5.30
N PRO A 15 10.20 0.11 -5.89
CA PRO A 15 9.89 -0.19 -7.27
C PRO A 15 8.37 -0.32 -7.44
N THR A 16 7.82 0.45 -8.38
CA THR A 16 6.42 0.36 -8.77
C THR A 16 6.27 -0.47 -10.04
N SER A 17 5.28 -1.35 -10.05
CA SER A 17 4.94 -2.15 -11.22
C SER A 17 3.89 -1.42 -12.04
N LYS A 18 3.97 -1.54 -13.38
CA LYS A 18 2.91 -1.05 -14.25
C LYS A 18 1.59 -1.77 -13.92
N TYR A 19 0.50 -1.01 -13.92
CA TYR A 19 -0.83 -1.56 -13.77
C TYR A 19 -1.33 -2.14 -15.10
N TYR A 20 -1.76 -3.40 -15.09
CA TYR A 20 -2.24 -4.11 -16.28
C TYR A 20 -3.73 -4.47 -16.22
N GLY A 21 -4.46 -3.96 -15.23
CA GLY A 21 -5.89 -4.19 -15.10
C GLY A 21 -6.74 -3.18 -15.87
N GLU A 22 -8.05 -3.21 -15.64
CA GLU A 22 -9.00 -2.28 -16.25
C GLU A 22 -8.68 -0.84 -15.86
N PHE A 23 -8.50 0.02 -16.86
CA PHE A 23 -8.14 1.42 -16.65
C PHE A 23 -9.35 2.21 -16.12
N THR A 24 -9.41 2.41 -14.82
CA THR A 24 -10.23 3.42 -14.15
C THR A 24 -9.36 4.20 -13.17
N PRO A 25 -9.64 5.49 -12.91
CA PRO A 25 -8.91 6.25 -11.90
C PRO A 25 -8.89 5.56 -10.53
N GLN A 26 -10.01 4.95 -10.13
CA GLN A 26 -10.16 4.21 -8.88
C GLN A 26 -9.24 3.00 -8.84
N ASN A 27 -9.20 2.22 -9.92
CA ASN A 27 -8.33 1.05 -10.02
C ASN A 27 -6.84 1.43 -9.99
N LEU A 28 -6.46 2.52 -10.65
CA LEU A 28 -5.09 3.02 -10.62
C LEU A 28 -4.67 3.45 -9.22
N VAL A 29 -5.50 4.24 -8.53
CA VAL A 29 -5.22 4.70 -7.17
C VAL A 29 -5.16 3.51 -6.21
N PHE A 30 -6.13 2.58 -6.30
CA PHE A 30 -6.11 1.39 -5.47
C PHE A 30 -4.88 0.52 -5.72
N ASN A 31 -4.48 0.34 -6.97
CA ASN A 31 -3.25 -0.37 -7.32
C ASN A 31 -2.01 0.31 -6.70
N SER A 32 -1.91 1.64 -6.74
CA SER A 32 -0.80 2.36 -6.08
C SER A 32 -0.78 2.10 -4.57
N ASN A 33 -1.95 2.13 -3.92
CA ASN A 33 -2.07 1.83 -2.48
C ASN A 33 -1.70 0.37 -2.16
N LEU A 34 -2.06 -0.57 -3.03
CA LEU A 34 -1.69 -1.98 -2.90
C LEU A 34 -0.18 -2.18 -3.05
N GLN A 35 0.47 -1.48 -3.98
CA GLN A 35 1.92 -1.53 -4.16
C GLN A 35 2.64 -0.95 -2.95
N GLN A 36 2.17 0.19 -2.42
CA GLN A 36 2.71 0.77 -1.19
C GLN A 36 2.56 -0.18 0.02
N PHE A 37 1.43 -0.87 0.14
CA PHE A 37 1.23 -1.91 1.16
C PHE A 37 2.26 -3.03 1.02
N ALA A 38 2.45 -3.57 -0.19
CA ALA A 38 3.41 -4.66 -0.43
C ALA A 38 4.84 -4.25 -0.05
N GLN A 39 5.25 -3.04 -0.43
CA GLN A 39 6.56 -2.48 -0.07
C GLN A 39 6.70 -2.31 1.45
N THR A 40 5.68 -1.76 2.11
CA THR A 40 5.67 -1.55 3.56
C THR A 40 5.80 -2.88 4.31
N VAL A 41 5.05 -3.90 3.90
CA VAL A 41 5.15 -5.25 4.48
C VAL A 41 6.55 -5.83 4.29
N SER A 42 7.12 -5.72 3.08
CA SER A 42 8.48 -6.18 2.80
C SER A 42 9.52 -5.50 3.70
N TYR A 43 9.37 -4.19 3.92
CA TYR A 43 10.24 -3.42 4.80
C TYR A 43 10.10 -3.86 6.27
N ILE A 44 8.87 -4.02 6.75
CA ILE A 44 8.59 -4.50 8.12
C ILE A 44 9.21 -5.89 8.35
N CYS A 45 9.02 -6.82 7.43
CA CYS A 45 9.61 -8.15 7.51
C CYS A 45 11.14 -8.08 7.50
N SER A 46 11.73 -7.21 6.68
CA SER A 46 13.18 -7.01 6.64
C SER A 46 13.72 -6.46 7.97
N LEU A 47 12.98 -5.55 8.63
CA LEU A 47 13.35 -5.03 9.95
C LEU A 47 13.27 -6.10 11.04
N GLU A 48 12.21 -6.92 11.02
CA GLU A 48 12.04 -8.04 11.93
C GLU A 48 13.17 -9.07 11.77
N SER A 49 13.47 -9.48 10.53
CA SER A 49 14.52 -10.46 10.25
C SER A 49 15.92 -9.96 10.61
N ASN A 50 16.12 -8.64 10.65
CA ASN A 50 17.36 -8.00 11.14
C ASN A 50 17.32 -7.67 12.65
N GLY A 51 16.30 -8.14 13.38
CA GLY A 51 16.15 -7.96 14.83
C GLY A 51 15.85 -6.53 15.26
N LYS A 52 15.42 -5.66 14.34
CA LYS A 52 15.05 -4.26 14.64
C LYS A 52 13.62 -4.11 15.16
N LEU A 53 12.77 -5.09 14.84
CA LEU A 53 11.43 -5.24 15.38
C LEU A 53 11.30 -6.64 15.96
N THR A 54 10.52 -6.77 17.02
CA THR A 54 10.06 -8.09 17.48
C THR A 54 9.00 -8.64 16.51
N PRO A 55 8.79 -9.97 16.48
CA PRO A 55 7.72 -10.58 15.69
C PRO A 55 6.33 -9.98 16.00
N HIS A 56 6.08 -9.62 17.26
CA HIS A 56 4.81 -9.03 17.68
C HIS A 56 4.63 -7.61 17.14
N GLU A 57 5.66 -6.76 17.21
CA GLU A 57 5.62 -5.41 16.65
C GLU A 57 5.46 -5.43 15.13
N ALA A 58 6.18 -6.34 14.46
CA ALA A 58 6.03 -6.54 13.02
C ALA A 58 4.60 -6.96 12.65
N TYR A 59 4.01 -7.91 13.38
CA TYR A 59 2.63 -8.34 13.19
C TYR A 59 1.62 -7.18 13.36
N GLU A 60 1.72 -6.40 14.44
CA GLU A 60 0.79 -5.28 14.67
C GLU A 60 0.97 -4.17 13.63
N ALA A 61 2.20 -3.90 13.16
CA ALA A 61 2.46 -2.96 12.08
C ALA A 61 1.84 -3.42 10.75
N ILE A 62 2.02 -4.69 10.37
CA ILE A 62 1.39 -5.27 9.17
C ILE A 62 -0.13 -5.21 9.29
N ARG A 63 -0.67 -5.55 10.45
CA ARG A 63 -2.11 -5.49 10.72
C ARG A 63 -2.67 -4.08 10.57
N LYS A 64 -1.95 -3.06 11.04
CA LYS A 64 -2.32 -1.65 10.84
C LYS A 64 -2.33 -1.29 9.36
N SER A 65 -1.25 -1.60 8.64
CA SER A 65 -1.14 -1.32 7.19
C SER A 65 -2.26 -2.02 6.39
N TYR A 66 -2.61 -3.26 6.75
CA TYR A 66 -3.73 -3.97 6.14
C TYR A 66 -5.09 -3.31 6.40
N LYS A 67 -5.33 -2.74 7.58
CA LYS A 67 -6.56 -1.98 7.87
C LYS A 67 -6.67 -0.74 6.97
N GLU A 68 -5.57 -0.05 6.72
CA GLU A 68 -5.51 1.10 5.82
C GLU A 68 -5.80 0.69 4.36
N LEU A 69 -5.19 -0.39 3.88
CA LEU A 69 -5.47 -0.95 2.56
C LEU A 69 -6.95 -1.35 2.41
N ARG A 70 -7.53 -2.01 3.42
CA ARG A 70 -8.94 -2.38 3.42
C ARG A 70 -9.86 -1.16 3.35
N LYS A 71 -9.54 -0.09 4.08
CA LYS A 71 -10.29 1.17 4.02
C LYS A 71 -10.24 1.76 2.61
N SER A 72 -9.04 1.83 2.02
CA SER A 72 -8.86 2.32 0.66
C SER A 72 -9.64 1.49 -0.37
N LYS A 73 -9.64 0.16 -0.24
CA LYS A 73 -10.46 -0.72 -1.10
C LYS A 73 -11.93 -0.34 -1.03
N LYS A 74 -12.46 -0.18 0.18
CA LYS A 74 -13.86 0.18 0.40
C LYS A 74 -14.20 1.52 -0.25
N GLU A 75 -13.33 2.50 -0.08
CA GLU A 75 -13.53 3.87 -0.57
C GLU A 75 -13.45 3.98 -2.09
N LEU A 76 -12.55 3.22 -2.73
CA LEU A 76 -12.26 3.34 -4.16
C LEU A 76 -13.04 2.33 -5.01
N LEU A 77 -13.22 1.10 -4.53
CA LEU A 77 -13.79 0.01 -5.30
C LEU A 77 -15.20 -0.34 -4.86
N ASP A 78 -15.45 -0.47 -3.55
CA ASP A 78 -16.75 -0.97 -3.05
C ASP A 78 -17.84 0.13 -3.07
N ASN A 79 -17.48 1.42 -2.99
CA ASN A 79 -18.42 2.56 -3.09
C ASN A 79 -18.98 2.82 -4.50
N THR A 80 -18.65 1.98 -5.50
CA THR A 80 -19.27 2.06 -6.83
C THR A 80 -20.66 1.43 -6.89
N ASP A 81 -21.13 0.80 -5.80
CA ASP A 81 -22.49 0.27 -5.63
C ASP A 81 -23.12 0.68 -4.29
N PHE A 82 -22.94 1.94 -3.87
CA PHE A 82 -23.70 2.47 -2.71
C PHE A 82 -25.17 2.65 -3.09
N ARG A 83 -25.96 1.58 -2.97
CA ARG A 83 -27.38 1.68 -2.63
C ARG A 83 -27.48 1.92 -1.12
N PRO A 84 -27.96 3.08 -0.66
CA PRO A 84 -28.40 3.20 0.72
C PRO A 84 -29.65 2.34 0.86
N GLU A 85 -29.50 1.12 1.37
CA GLU A 85 -30.63 0.37 1.92
C GLU A 85 -30.75 0.78 3.39
N ASP A 86 -31.96 1.23 3.70
CA ASP A 86 -32.45 1.79 4.95
C ASP A 86 -31.96 1.07 6.21
N SER A 87 -31.60 1.85 7.25
CA SER A 87 -31.88 1.61 8.68
C SER A 87 -31.52 2.81 9.53
#